data_AF-A0A4Q4DHL7-F1
#
_entry.id   AF-A0A4Q4DHL7-F1
#
_cell.length_a   1.000
_cell.length_b   1.000
_cell.length_c   1.000
_cell.angle_alpha   90.00
_cell.angle_beta   90.00
_cell.angle_gamma   90.00
#
_symmetry.space_group_name_H-M   'P 1'
#
loop_
_entity.id
_entity.type
_entity.pdbx_description
1 polymer ?
#
loop_
_entity_poly.entity_id
_entity_poly.type
_entity_poly.pdbx_seq_one_letter_code
_entity_poly.pdbx_strand_id
1 'polypeptide(L)'
;MSATQIDIDDDALTEAMRLSGAKTKKEMVNIALREYAERRRRTERRARHLENAQLWDEEGFQRRHAAEKGTSDGQHSHKGAA
;
A
#
# COMPACT_ATOMS: atom_id res chain seq x y z
N MET A 1 15.47 20.82 2.07
CA MET A 1 14.52 20.77 3.21
C MET A 1 14.02 22.18 3.45
N SER A 2 12.72 22.37 3.61
CA SER A 2 12.15 23.65 4.07
C SER A 2 12.21 23.70 5.61
N ALA A 3 12.42 24.88 6.18
CA ALA A 3 12.33 25.10 7.62
C ALA A 3 10.89 25.49 7.98
N THR A 4 10.32 24.82 8.97
CA THR A 4 8.98 25.11 9.49
C THR A 4 9.06 25.17 11.01
N GLN A 5 8.47 26.21 11.60
CA GLN A 5 8.39 26.36 13.04
C GLN A 5 7.14 25.66 13.56
N ILE A 6 7.34 24.70 14.45
CA ILE A 6 6.29 23.92 15.11
C ILE A 6 6.66 23.79 16.59
N ASP A 7 5.67 23.90 17.47
CA ASP A 7 5.85 23.62 18.89
C ASP A 7 5.77 22.10 19.10
N ILE A 8 6.74 21.56 19.83
CA ILE A 8 6.87 20.13 20.10
C ILE A 8 7.04 19.98 21.61
N ASP A 9 6.40 18.95 22.17
CA ASP A 9 6.64 18.52 23.55
C ASP A 9 8.11 18.08 23.71
N ASP A 10 8.86 18.84 24.51
CA ASP A 10 10.29 18.63 24.72
C ASP A 10 10.59 17.33 25.51
N ASP A 11 9.67 16.86 26.34
CA ASP A 11 9.83 15.60 27.07
C ASP A 11 9.68 14.41 26.11
N ALA A 12 8.65 14.47 25.25
CA ALA A 12 8.44 13.47 24.20
C ALA A 12 9.61 13.46 23.20
N LEU A 13 10.13 14.63 22.84
CA LEU A 13 11.27 14.75 21.93
C LEU A 13 12.55 14.17 22.56
N THR A 14 12.80 14.46 23.83
CA THR A 14 13.94 13.92 24.58
C THR A 14 13.89 12.40 24.65
N GLU A 15 12.73 11.82 24.97
CA GLU A 15 12.58 10.38 25.04
C GLU A 15 12.74 9.72 23.67
N ALA A 16 12.19 10.31 22.61
CA ALA A 16 12.39 9.84 21.25
C ALA A 16 13.87 9.89 20.83
N MET A 17 14.59 10.96 21.19
CA MET A 17 16.03 11.08 20.94
C MET A 17 16.82 9.99 21.69
N ARG A 18 16.46 9.70 22.94
CA ARG A 18 17.06 8.62 23.74
C ARG A 18 16.86 7.25 23.11
N LEU A 19 15.67 6.97 22.59
CA LEU A 19 15.31 5.68 21.98
C LEU A 19 15.92 5.50 20.57
N SER A 20 15.99 6.58 19.79
CA SER A 20 16.52 6.54 18.42
C SER A 20 18.05 6.68 18.34
N GLY A 21 18.69 7.24 19.37
CA GLY A 21 20.09 7.64 19.34
C GLY A 21 20.36 8.90 18.49
N ALA A 22 19.31 9.66 18.11
CA ALA A 22 19.45 10.87 17.33
C ALA A 22 20.26 11.94 18.10
N LYS A 23 21.22 12.57 17.42
CA LYS A 23 22.12 13.55 18.05
C LYS A 23 21.52 14.95 18.08
N THR A 24 20.51 15.21 17.25
CA THR A 24 19.88 16.53 17.15
C THR A 24 18.36 16.46 17.10
N LYS A 25 17.69 17.50 17.60
CA LYS A 25 16.22 17.64 17.53
C LYS A 25 15.70 17.50 16.09
N LYS A 26 16.37 18.17 15.13
CA LYS A 26 16.01 18.10 13.69
C LYS A 26 16.14 16.69 13.12
N GLU A 27 17.20 15.97 13.48
CA GLU A 27 17.40 14.58 13.05
C GLU A 27 16.27 13.69 13.58
N MET A 28 15.94 13.81 14.86
CA MET A 28 14.83 13.06 15.47
C MET A 28 13.50 13.33 14.77
N VAL A 29 13.16 14.61 14.53
CA VAL A 29 11.92 14.97 13.85
C VAL A 29 11.88 14.38 12.43
N ASN A 30 12.99 14.41 11.70
CA ASN A 30 13.05 13.82 10.35
C ASN A 30 12.90 12.29 10.37
N ILE A 31 13.50 11.60 11.35
CA ILE A 31 13.33 10.16 11.54
C ILE A 31 11.86 9.85 11.85
N ALA A 32 11.27 10.54 12.81
CA ALA A 32 9.88 10.34 13.22
C ALA A 32 8.89 10.54 12.05
N LEU A 33 9.07 11.56 11.22
CA LEU A 33 8.22 11.81 10.06
C LEU A 33 8.33 10.71 9.00
N ARG A 34 9.53 10.17 8.78
CA ARG A 34 9.74 9.04 7.86
C ARG A 34 9.06 7.78 8.37
N GLU A 35 9.27 7.45 9.64
CA GLU A 35 8.64 6.28 10.28
C GLU A 35 7.12 6.39 10.29
N TYR A 36 6.58 7.58 10.58
CA TYR A 36 5.14 7.83 10.53
C TYR A 36 4.58 7.59 9.12
N ALA A 37 5.24 8.15 8.10
CA ALA A 37 4.82 7.96 6.71
C ALA A 37 4.89 6.48 6.30
N GLU A 38 5.94 5.76 6.69
CA GLU A 38 6.06 4.33 6.42
C GLU A 38 4.99 3.50 7.12
N ARG A 39 4.76 3.75 8.42
CA ARG A 39 3.72 3.07 9.20
C ARG A 39 2.34 3.32 8.61
N ARG A 40 2.08 4.55 8.14
CA ARG A 40 0.81 4.90 7.49
C ARG A 40 0.65 4.23 6.14
N ARG A 41 1.67 4.26 5.27
CA ARG A 41 1.66 3.54 3.98
C ARG A 41 1.42 2.04 4.15
N ARG A 42 2.02 1.40 5.17
CA ARG A 42 1.76 -0.03 5.46
C ARG A 42 0.30 -0.28 5.86
N THR A 43 -0.29 0.64 6.61
CA THR A 43 -1.70 0.55 7.04
C THR A 43 -2.65 0.77 5.87
N GLU A 44 -2.37 1.74 5.00
CA GLU A 44 -3.17 2.03 3.80
C GLU A 44 -3.12 0.89 2.77
N ARG A 45 -1.96 0.23 2.61
CA ARG A 45 -1.87 -0.97 1.76
C ARG A 45 -2.75 -2.11 2.30
N ARG A 46 -2.83 -2.28 3.62
CA ARG A 46 -3.75 -3.27 4.24
C ARG A 46 -5.21 -2.87 4.06
N ALA A 47 -5.54 -1.59 4.22
CA ALA A 47 -6.90 -1.09 4.01
C ALA A 47 -7.38 -1.30 2.56
N ARG A 48 -6.54 -1.00 1.55
CA ARG A 48 -6.85 -1.25 0.14
C ARG A 48 -7.12 -2.72 -0.19
N HIS A 49 -6.42 -3.65 0.46
CA HIS A 49 -6.70 -5.08 0.27
C HIS A 49 -8.01 -5.52 0.92
N LEU A 50 -8.40 -4.93 2.06
CA LEU A 50 -9.70 -5.17 2.69
C LEU A 50 -10.86 -4.56 1.88
N GLU A 51 -10.69 -3.37 1.31
CA GLU A 51 -11.67 -2.76 0.39
C GLU A 51 -11.87 -3.62 -0.87
N ASN A 52 -10.78 -4.07 -1.50
CA ASN A 52 -10.86 -4.94 -2.68
C ASN A 52 -11.50 -6.30 -2.37
N ALA A 53 -11.34 -6.83 -1.16
CA ALA A 53 -11.98 -8.07 -0.73
C ALA A 53 -13.49 -7.91 -0.52
N GLN A 54 -13.97 -6.72 -0.13
CA GLN A 54 -15.40 -6.43 0.01
C GLN A 54 -16.11 -6.28 -1.35
N LEU A 55 -15.37 -5.96 -2.42
CA LEU A 55 -15.86 -5.89 -3.79
C LEU A 55 -15.68 -7.19 -4.58
N TRP A 56 -15.34 -8.31 -3.93
CA TRP A 56 -15.24 -9.60 -4.61
C TRP A 56 -16.63 -10.10 -5.04
N ASP A 57 -16.95 -9.91 -6.31
CA ASP A 57 -18.16 -10.41 -6.97
C ASP A 57 -17.88 -11.78 -7.63
N GLU A 58 -18.24 -12.84 -6.91
CA GLU A 58 -18.11 -14.23 -7.38
C GLU A 58 -18.87 -14.46 -8.69
N GLU A 59 -20.07 -13.89 -8.84
CA GLU A 59 -20.89 -14.07 -10.04
C GLU A 59 -20.29 -13.34 -11.26
N GLY A 60 -19.68 -12.18 -11.04
CA GLY A 60 -18.91 -11.45 -12.06
C GLY A 60 -17.61 -12.14 -12.47
N PHE A 61 -16.98 -12.89 -11.56
CA PHE A 61 -15.81 -13.71 -11.85
C PHE A 61 -16.16 -14.95 -12.69
N GLN A 62 -17.20 -15.69 -12.30
CA GLN A 62 -17.65 -16.88 -13.04
C GLN A 62 -18.14 -16.54 -14.46
N ARG A 63 -18.84 -15.41 -14.64
CA ARG A 63 -19.25 -14.94 -15.97
C ARG A 63 -18.07 -14.64 -16.90
N ARG A 64 -17.03 -13.97 -16.39
CA ARG A 64 -15.80 -13.69 -17.17
C ARG A 64 -15.06 -14.98 -17.51
N HIS A 65 -14.92 -15.89 -16.56
CA HIS A 65 -14.29 -17.19 -16.82
C HIS A 65 -15.05 -18.07 -17.81
N ALA A 66 -16.38 -18.07 -17.76
CA ALA A 66 -17.21 -18.77 -18.73
C ALA A 66 -17.07 -18.17 -20.14
N ALA A 67 -17.01 -16.84 -20.25
CA ALA A 67 -16.77 -16.16 -21.52
C ALA A 67 -15.38 -16.48 -22.10
N GLU A 68 -14.34 -16.47 -21.27
CA GLU A 68 -12.98 -16.81 -21.69
C GLU A 68 -12.85 -18.29 -22.11
N LYS A 69 -13.46 -19.23 -21.36
CA LYS A 69 -13.50 -20.65 -21.75
C LYS A 69 -14.30 -20.89 -23.04
N GLY A 70 -15.40 -20.16 -23.24
CA GLY A 70 -16.16 -20.21 -24.49
C GLY A 70 -15.37 -19.70 -25.70
N THR A 71 -14.42 -18.77 -25.50
CA THR A 71 -13.54 -18.28 -26.58
C THR A 71 -12.37 -19.19 -26.88
N SER A 72 -11.88 -19.99 -25.92
CA SER A 72 -10.80 -20.96 -26.16
C SER A 72 -11.24 -22.21 -26.93
N ASP A 73 -12.51 -22.59 -26.83
CA ASP A 73 -13.07 -23.74 -27.57
C ASP A 73 -13.23 -23.47 -29.07
N GLY A 74 -13.29 -22.19 -29.48
CA GLY A 74 -13.38 -21.80 -30.90
C GLY A 74 -12.04 -21.61 -31.62
N GLN A 75 -10.92 -21.45 -30.91
CA GLN A 75 -9.62 -21.13 -31.53
C GLN A 75 -8.80 -22.36 -31.97
N HIS A 76 -9.17 -23.59 -31.58
CA HIS A 76 -8.47 -24.80 -32.02
C HIS A 76 -8.97 -25.40 -33.36
N SER A 77 -10.03 -24.88 -33.98
CA SER A 77 -10.63 -25.52 -35.17
C SER A 77 -10.26 -24.91 -36.53
N HIS A 78 -9.38 -23.92 -36.63
CA HIS A 78 -9.07 -23.26 -37.91
C HIS A 78 -7.60 -23.34 -38.37
N LYS A 79 -6.88 -24.42 -37.99
CA LYS A 79 -5.57 -24.74 -38.55
C LYS A 79 -5.59 -26.12 -39.21
N GLY A 80 -6.23 -26.18 -40.38
CA GLY A 80 -6.21 -27.38 -41.23
C GLY A 80 -7.23 -27.32 -42.36
N ALA A 81 -6.91 -26.61 -43.44
CA ALA A 81 -7.31 -26.97 -44.81
C ALA A 81 -6.73 -25.97 -45.82
N ALA A 82 -6.07 -26.54 -46.83
CA ALA A 82 -5.65 -26.00 -48.13
C ALA A 82 -4.48 -25.00 -48.16
#